data_AF-A0A0Q9R4Q4-F1
#
_entry.id   AF-A0A0Q9R4Q4-F1
#
_cell.length_a   1.000
_cell.length_b   1.000
_cell.length_c   1.000
_cell.angle_alpha   90.00
_cell.angle_beta   90.00
_cell.angle_gamma   90.00
#
_symmetry.space_group_name_H-M   'P 1'
#
loop_
_entity.id
_entity.type
_entity.pdbx_description
1 polymer ?
#
loop_
_entity_poly.entity_id
_entity_poly.type
_entity_poly.pdbx_seq_one_letter_code
_entity_poly.pdbx_strand_id
1 'polypeptide(L)'
;MLGMIPQAPYADKKNNGVFHKQMLTLNKPLTIPNRQGDAAFIPFESYETGLLRFGDGDPDSQQNDSLTDVAVNAKDAIVELRIPWQLLNIKDPSMHEAIGDIRENGLDASVQTSGFRVAVLTYKPEPDADTIQHPGVGAIADFLPSASNGVLRANDMPLYQWKGWDYPQTHERLKKSYYKLKETFATVKLPTD
;
A
#
# COMPACT_ATOMS: atom_id res chain seq x y z
N MET A 1 8.51 -14.63 21.52
CA MET A 1 8.67 -13.96 20.20
C MET A 1 9.40 -14.92 19.27
N LEU A 2 9.03 -15.00 17.98
CA LEU A 2 9.51 -16.07 17.08
C LEU A 2 10.93 -15.85 16.51
N GLY A 3 11.53 -14.67 16.67
CA GLY A 3 12.91 -14.39 16.26
C GLY A 3 13.19 -14.48 14.76
N MET A 4 12.15 -14.36 13.93
CA MET A 4 12.23 -14.61 12.47
C MET A 4 12.69 -13.40 11.64
N ILE A 5 12.79 -12.22 12.24
CA ILE A 5 13.26 -10.98 11.57
C ILE A 5 14.33 -10.29 12.41
N PRO A 6 15.25 -9.52 11.79
CA PRO A 6 16.20 -8.69 12.50
C PRO A 6 15.48 -7.71 13.43
N GLN A 7 16.07 -7.46 14.60
CA GLN A 7 15.58 -6.43 15.50
C GLN A 7 15.87 -5.05 14.90
N ALA A 8 14.88 -4.16 14.95
CA ALA A 8 15.05 -2.75 14.59
C ALA A 8 15.36 -1.95 15.87
N PRO A 9 16.64 -1.62 16.16
CA PRO A 9 17.04 -1.04 17.46
C PRO A 9 16.45 0.35 17.71
N TYR A 10 16.00 1.04 16.66
CA TYR A 10 15.34 2.34 16.75
C TYR A 10 13.86 2.24 17.11
N ALA A 11 13.23 1.07 16.97
CA ALA A 11 11.78 0.94 16.99
C ALA A 11 11.17 1.18 18.38
N ASP A 12 11.92 1.05 19.48
CA ASP A 12 11.44 1.30 20.83
C ASP A 12 11.19 2.80 21.12
N LYS A 13 11.86 3.70 20.40
CA LYS A 13 11.75 5.15 20.56
C LYS A 13 10.65 5.76 19.66
N LYS A 14 9.55 6.21 20.26
CA LYS A 14 8.50 7.00 19.56
C LYS A 14 9.12 8.32 19.00
N ASN A 15 8.67 8.76 17.82
CA ASN A 15 9.05 10.03 17.17
C ASN A 15 10.57 10.24 16.97
N ASN A 16 11.29 9.18 16.57
CA ASN A 16 12.74 9.22 16.37
C ASN A 16 13.18 9.73 14.97
N GLY A 17 12.24 10.03 14.07
CA GLY A 17 12.54 10.49 12.70
C GLY A 17 12.99 9.41 11.73
N VAL A 18 12.94 8.13 12.12
CA VAL A 18 13.24 6.98 11.26
C VAL A 18 11.94 6.41 10.72
N PHE A 19 11.82 6.32 9.40
CA PHE A 19 10.67 5.68 8.77
C PHE A 19 10.77 4.15 8.93
N HIS A 20 9.75 3.56 9.56
CA HIS A 20 9.68 2.11 9.71
C HIS A 20 8.85 1.51 8.57
N LYS A 21 9.50 0.69 7.75
CA LYS A 21 8.86 0.05 6.59
C LYS A 21 7.71 -0.86 7.02
N GLN A 22 6.63 -0.82 6.25
CA GLN A 22 5.54 -1.78 6.39
C GLN A 22 5.87 -3.03 5.58
N MET A 23 5.92 -4.17 6.28
CA MET A 23 6.28 -5.46 5.70
C MET A 23 5.11 -6.43 5.83
N LEU A 24 4.72 -7.07 4.72
CA LEU A 24 3.79 -8.19 4.71
C LEU A 24 4.56 -9.50 4.87
N THR A 25 4.23 -10.28 5.89
CA THR A 25 4.78 -11.64 6.03
C THR A 25 4.10 -12.56 5.02
N LEU A 26 4.87 -13.18 4.13
CA LEU A 26 4.36 -14.12 3.14
C LEU A 26 4.32 -15.54 3.71
N ASN A 27 5.38 -15.95 4.42
CA ASN A 27 5.44 -17.23 5.11
C ASN A 27 6.42 -17.22 6.29
N LYS A 28 6.22 -18.19 7.18
CA LYS A 28 7.20 -18.56 8.21
C LYS A 28 8.19 -19.58 7.64
N PRO A 29 9.40 -19.72 8.22
CA PRO A 29 10.30 -20.81 7.87
C PRO A 29 9.59 -22.16 8.01
N LEU A 30 9.70 -23.01 6.98
CA LEU A 30 9.04 -24.30 6.93
C LEU A 30 10.01 -25.37 6.44
N THR A 31 10.01 -26.51 7.10
CA THR A 31 10.72 -27.70 6.63
C THR A 31 9.69 -28.70 6.12
N ILE A 32 9.69 -28.96 4.81
CA ILE A 32 8.81 -29.94 4.17
C ILE A 32 9.57 -31.26 4.08
N PRO A 33 9.17 -32.31 4.83
CA PRO A 33 9.82 -33.61 4.71
C PRO A 33 9.51 -34.26 3.36
N ASN A 34 10.51 -34.74 2.63
CA ASN A 34 10.29 -35.63 1.48
C ASN A 34 10.37 -37.10 1.92
N ARG A 35 9.70 -37.99 1.18
CA ARG A 35 9.67 -39.44 1.46
C ARG A 35 11.00 -40.16 1.17
N GLN A 36 11.91 -39.52 0.43
CA GLN A 36 13.25 -39.99 0.09
C GLN A 36 14.35 -39.53 1.09
N GLY A 37 14.02 -38.75 2.13
CA GLY A 37 14.96 -38.32 3.18
C GLY A 37 15.48 -36.88 3.07
N ASP A 38 15.33 -36.22 1.93
CA ASP A 38 15.75 -34.81 1.78
C ASP A 38 14.60 -33.88 2.17
N ALA A 39 14.75 -33.14 3.26
CA ALA A 39 13.76 -32.14 3.64
C ALA A 39 13.99 -30.85 2.83
N ALA A 40 12.95 -30.34 2.16
CA ALA A 40 13.00 -29.03 1.54
C ALA A 40 12.82 -27.95 2.61
N PHE A 41 13.80 -27.06 2.75
CA PHE A 41 13.71 -25.91 3.63
C PHE A 41 13.22 -24.68 2.85
N ILE A 42 12.14 -24.07 3.31
CA ILE A 42 11.60 -22.81 2.81
C ILE A 42 11.91 -21.74 3.87
N PRO A 43 12.71 -20.70 3.57
CA PRO A 43 13.06 -19.64 4.52
C PRO A 43 11.86 -18.74 4.83
N PHE A 44 11.99 -17.86 5.82
CA PHE A 44 11.03 -16.77 6.03
C PHE A 44 11.02 -15.85 4.80
N GLU A 45 9.83 -15.49 4.30
CA GLU A 45 9.71 -14.47 3.26
C GLU A 45 8.74 -13.37 3.69
N SER A 46 9.09 -12.15 3.28
CA SER A 46 8.27 -10.96 3.48
C SER A 46 8.44 -10.00 2.32
N TYR A 47 7.49 -9.10 2.17
CA TYR A 47 7.43 -8.14 1.08
C TYR A 47 7.19 -6.73 1.62
N GLU A 48 7.92 -5.73 1.11
CA GLU A 48 7.73 -4.32 1.45
C GLU A 48 6.49 -3.78 0.75
N THR A 49 5.44 -3.45 1.51
CA THR A 49 4.15 -3.05 0.94
C THR A 49 4.06 -1.56 0.63
N GLY A 50 4.99 -0.75 1.15
CA GLY A 50 4.97 0.71 1.02
C GLY A 50 5.55 1.28 -0.27
N LEU A 51 6.11 0.44 -1.15
CA LEU A 51 6.68 0.88 -2.43
C LEU A 51 5.57 1.09 -3.47
N LEU A 52 5.32 2.35 -3.80
CA LEU A 52 4.26 2.71 -4.76
C LEU A 52 4.74 2.55 -6.21
N ARG A 53 3.90 1.94 -7.04
CA ARG A 53 4.18 1.70 -8.46
C ARG A 53 3.66 2.83 -9.33
N PHE A 54 4.57 3.47 -10.07
CA PHE A 54 4.21 4.45 -11.10
C PHE A 54 3.75 3.77 -12.37
N GLY A 55 2.73 4.33 -13.03
CA GLY A 55 2.27 3.85 -14.33
C GLY A 55 0.96 4.50 -14.76
N ASP A 56 0.16 3.74 -15.50
CA ASP A 56 -1.11 4.16 -16.07
C ASP A 56 -2.18 3.10 -15.75
N GLY A 57 -3.21 3.47 -14.99
CA GLY A 57 -4.29 2.55 -14.61
C GLY A 57 -5.43 2.46 -15.62
N ASP A 58 -5.37 3.22 -16.73
CA ASP A 58 -6.44 3.25 -17.74
C ASP A 58 -6.54 1.90 -18.47
N PRO A 59 -7.66 1.16 -18.34
CA PRO A 59 -7.83 -0.13 -19.01
C PRO A 59 -7.65 -0.09 -20.53
N ASP A 60 -7.94 1.05 -21.16
CA ASP A 60 -7.93 1.24 -22.61
C ASP A 60 -6.56 1.73 -23.14
N SER A 61 -5.65 2.11 -22.24
CA SER A 61 -4.28 2.48 -22.57
C SER A 61 -3.43 1.26 -22.97
N GLN A 62 -2.53 1.45 -23.94
CA GLN A 62 -1.52 0.44 -24.28
C GLN A 62 -0.50 0.23 -23.16
N GLN A 63 -0.30 1.25 -22.30
CA GLN A 63 0.63 1.22 -21.17
C GLN A 63 -0.05 0.82 -19.85
N ASN A 64 -1.32 0.40 -19.93
CA ASN A 64 -2.14 0.00 -18.80
C ASN A 64 -1.45 -1.02 -17.88
N ASP A 65 -1.41 -0.67 -16.61
CA ASP A 65 -1.05 -1.51 -15.50
C ASP A 65 -2.08 -1.41 -14.37
N SER A 66 -2.82 -2.49 -14.15
CA SER A 66 -3.85 -2.55 -13.08
C SER A 66 -3.29 -2.44 -11.66
N LEU A 67 -1.96 -2.56 -11.51
CA LEU A 67 -1.24 -2.43 -10.24
C LEU A 67 -0.61 -1.04 -10.07
N THR A 68 -0.92 -0.06 -10.93
CA THR A 68 -0.49 1.32 -10.72
C THR A 68 -1.08 1.92 -9.44
N ASP A 69 -0.20 2.49 -8.63
CA ASP A 69 -0.53 3.24 -7.42
C ASP A 69 -0.41 4.76 -7.64
N VAL A 70 0.49 5.20 -8.52
CA VAL A 70 0.74 6.61 -8.82
C VAL A 70 0.69 6.85 -10.32
N ALA A 71 -0.17 7.78 -10.75
CA ALA A 71 -0.20 8.28 -12.12
C ALA A 71 0.06 9.79 -12.12
N VAL A 72 0.91 10.24 -13.04
CA VAL A 72 1.27 11.67 -13.16
C VAL A 72 0.91 12.13 -14.56
N ASN A 73 -0.01 13.09 -14.62
CA ASN A 73 -0.33 13.82 -15.84
C ASN A 73 0.25 15.24 -15.73
N ALA A 74 1.47 15.41 -16.23
CA ALA A 74 2.17 16.69 -16.20
C ALA A 74 1.50 17.77 -17.07
N LYS A 75 0.76 17.39 -18.12
CA LYS A 75 0.07 18.32 -19.00
C LYS A 75 -1.07 19.03 -18.29
N ASP A 76 -1.86 18.27 -17.53
CA ASP A 76 -3.02 18.79 -16.79
C ASP A 76 -2.69 19.11 -15.32
N ALA A 77 -1.41 18.93 -14.91
CA ALA A 77 -0.91 19.12 -13.55
C ALA A 77 -1.65 18.28 -12.49
N ILE A 78 -1.95 17.02 -12.82
CA ILE A 78 -2.66 16.08 -11.94
C ILE A 78 -1.70 14.98 -11.48
N VAL A 79 -1.73 14.67 -10.19
CA VAL A 79 -1.16 13.46 -9.60
C VAL A 79 -2.29 12.67 -8.98
N GLU A 80 -2.47 11.43 -9.44
CA GLU A 80 -3.44 10.50 -8.87
C GLU A 80 -2.72 9.49 -8.00
N LEU A 81 -3.27 9.22 -6.82
CA LEU A 81 -2.74 8.28 -5.85
C LEU A 81 -3.81 7.25 -5.49
N ARG A 82 -3.43 5.98 -5.50
CA ARG A 82 -4.22 4.87 -5.02
C ARG A 82 -3.49 4.22 -3.85
N ILE A 83 -3.97 4.49 -2.64
CA ILE A 83 -3.38 3.96 -1.42
C ILE A 83 -4.31 2.87 -0.84
N PRO A 84 -3.85 1.61 -0.74
CA PRO A 84 -4.60 0.56 -0.07
C PRO A 84 -4.91 0.89 1.39
N TRP A 85 -6.12 0.57 1.84
CA TRP A 85 -6.58 0.79 3.23
C TRP A 85 -5.62 0.23 4.28
N GLN A 86 -5.04 -0.94 4.01
CA GLN A 86 -4.11 -1.62 4.92
C GLN A 86 -2.81 -0.82 5.15
N LEU A 87 -2.34 -0.04 4.16
CA LEU A 87 -1.17 0.83 4.34
C LEU A 87 -1.42 1.99 5.32
N LEU A 88 -2.69 2.32 5.52
CA LEU A 88 -3.16 3.33 6.47
C LEU A 88 -3.60 2.70 7.80
N ASN A 89 -3.30 1.42 8.02
CA ASN A 89 -3.74 0.62 9.18
C ASN A 89 -5.27 0.57 9.35
N ILE A 90 -6.04 0.76 8.26
CA ILE A 90 -7.48 0.54 8.27
C ILE A 90 -7.74 -0.96 8.05
N LYS A 91 -8.41 -1.58 9.02
CA LYS A 91 -8.76 -3.01 8.97
C LYS A 91 -10.20 -3.25 8.53
N ASP A 92 -11.10 -2.31 8.83
CA ASP A 92 -12.47 -2.29 8.30
C ASP A 92 -12.81 -0.89 7.79
N PRO A 93 -12.59 -0.61 6.49
CA PRO A 93 -12.94 0.68 5.91
C PRO A 93 -14.46 0.88 5.83
N SER A 94 -15.25 -0.18 5.84
CA SER A 94 -16.71 -0.10 5.71
C SER A 94 -17.36 0.50 6.96
N MET A 95 -16.74 0.24 8.12
CA MET A 95 -17.15 0.72 9.44
C MET A 95 -16.22 1.80 10.03
N HIS A 96 -15.25 2.31 9.25
CA HIS A 96 -14.24 3.30 9.69
C HIS A 96 -13.28 2.83 10.80
N GLU A 97 -12.99 1.53 10.85
CA GLU A 97 -12.18 0.93 11.90
C GLU A 97 -10.69 0.82 11.51
N ALA A 98 -9.82 1.39 12.35
CA ALA A 98 -8.37 1.30 12.26
C ALA A 98 -7.79 0.41 13.36
N ILE A 99 -6.57 -0.06 13.15
CA ILE A 99 -5.76 -0.70 14.19
C ILE A 99 -5.39 0.36 15.24
N GLY A 100 -5.62 0.06 16.52
CA GLY A 100 -5.27 0.94 17.65
C GLY A 100 -3.79 0.85 18.05
N ASP A 101 -3.41 1.41 19.20
CA ASP A 101 -2.05 1.26 19.71
C ASP A 101 -1.82 -0.19 20.18
N ILE A 102 -1.17 -0.98 19.32
CA ILE A 102 -0.87 -2.39 19.58
C ILE A 102 0.20 -2.62 20.65
N ARG A 103 0.99 -1.59 20.99
CA ARG A 103 2.00 -1.70 22.05
C ARG A 103 1.34 -1.60 23.41
N GLU A 104 0.36 -0.73 23.53
CA GLU A 104 -0.36 -0.50 24.78
C GLU A 104 -1.50 -1.50 24.96
N ASN A 105 -2.23 -1.82 23.89
CA ASN A 105 -3.49 -2.58 23.96
C ASN A 105 -3.43 -3.97 23.28
N GLY A 106 -2.26 -4.38 22.78
CA GLY A 106 -2.07 -5.68 22.13
C GLY A 106 -2.62 -5.77 20.69
N LEU A 107 -2.55 -6.96 20.10
CA LEU A 107 -2.86 -7.15 18.67
C LEU A 107 -4.34 -6.91 18.31
N ASP A 108 -5.23 -6.98 19.29
CA ASP A 108 -6.67 -6.74 19.10
C ASP A 108 -7.04 -5.25 19.21
N ALA A 109 -6.06 -4.37 19.41
CA ALA A 109 -6.26 -2.93 19.53
C ALA A 109 -7.06 -2.38 18.34
N SER A 110 -8.06 -1.57 18.64
CA SER A 110 -8.94 -1.00 17.64
C SER A 110 -9.35 0.42 17.97
N VAL A 111 -9.54 1.24 16.95
CA VAL A 111 -10.04 2.60 17.09
C VAL A 111 -10.93 2.97 15.91
N GLN A 112 -12.01 3.69 16.20
CA GLN A 112 -12.84 4.30 15.17
C GLN A 112 -12.22 5.62 14.69
N THR A 113 -12.12 5.81 13.38
CA THR A 113 -11.62 7.06 12.81
C THR A 113 -12.73 7.90 12.20
N SER A 114 -12.61 9.22 12.34
CA SER A 114 -13.51 10.15 11.65
C SER A 114 -13.09 10.42 10.19
N GLY A 115 -11.89 10.01 9.79
CA GLY A 115 -11.33 10.31 8.48
C GLY A 115 -9.81 10.42 8.48
N PHE A 116 -9.28 11.02 7.42
CA PHE A 116 -7.85 11.34 7.28
C PHE A 116 -7.67 12.84 7.13
N ARG A 117 -6.65 13.38 7.78
CA ARG A 117 -6.14 14.70 7.45
C ARG A 117 -4.88 14.52 6.63
N VAL A 118 -4.86 15.12 5.45
CA VAL A 118 -3.80 14.93 4.48
C VAL A 118 -3.12 16.26 4.20
N ALA A 119 -1.79 16.24 4.22
CA ALA A 119 -0.97 17.28 3.65
C ALA A 119 -0.02 16.62 2.64
N VAL A 120 0.25 17.34 1.55
CA VAL A 120 1.20 16.95 0.52
C VAL A 120 2.34 17.94 0.58
N LEU A 121 3.57 17.44 0.52
CA LEU A 121 4.76 18.26 0.43
C LEU A 121 5.62 17.75 -0.71
N THR A 122 6.25 18.68 -1.42
CA THR A 122 7.33 18.37 -2.35
C THR A 122 8.62 18.91 -1.76
N TYR A 123 9.71 18.20 -2.01
CA TYR A 123 11.03 18.58 -1.52
C TYR A 123 12.07 18.25 -2.58
N LYS A 124 13.19 18.96 -2.53
CA LYS A 124 14.38 18.64 -3.31
C LYS A 124 15.24 17.70 -2.46
N PRO A 125 15.35 16.41 -2.82
CA PRO A 125 16.22 15.50 -2.09
C PRO A 125 17.66 15.98 -2.14
N GLU A 126 18.39 15.81 -1.04
CA GLU A 126 19.85 15.98 -1.09
C GLU A 126 20.46 14.79 -1.85
N PRO A 127 21.50 15.01 -2.69
CA PRO A 127 22.05 13.96 -3.55
C PRO A 127 22.46 12.66 -2.84
N ASP A 128 22.87 12.76 -1.58
CA ASP A 128 23.38 11.64 -0.77
C ASP A 128 22.48 11.30 0.44
N ALA A 129 21.26 11.85 0.50
CA ALA A 129 20.34 11.55 1.60
C ALA A 129 19.80 10.12 1.50
N ASP A 130 19.76 9.41 2.64
CA ASP A 130 19.00 8.16 2.78
C ASP A 130 17.50 8.48 2.79
N THR A 131 16.95 8.67 1.60
CA THR A 131 15.52 8.96 1.40
C THR A 131 14.61 7.77 1.70
N ILE A 132 15.16 6.58 1.89
CA ILE A 132 14.41 5.37 2.23
C ILE A 132 14.12 5.35 3.73
N GLN A 133 15.12 5.62 4.58
CA GLN A 133 14.94 5.67 6.04
C GLN A 133 14.52 7.05 6.54
N HIS A 134 14.89 8.10 5.80
CA HIS A 134 14.58 9.49 6.11
C HIS A 134 13.93 10.19 4.90
N PRO A 135 12.70 9.79 4.52
CA PRO A 135 11.96 10.48 3.47
C PRO A 135 11.67 11.93 3.88
N GLY A 136 11.62 12.84 2.91
CA GLY A 136 11.36 14.26 3.17
C GLY A 136 12.56 15.06 3.68
N VAL A 137 13.77 14.51 3.66
CA VAL A 137 15.01 15.26 3.94
C VAL A 137 15.39 16.11 2.72
N GLY A 138 15.57 17.41 2.97
CA GLY A 138 15.99 18.39 1.97
C GLY A 138 15.17 19.68 2.05
N ALA A 139 15.42 20.58 1.09
CA ALA A 139 14.67 21.84 1.02
C ALA A 139 13.24 21.56 0.53
N ILE A 140 12.25 21.82 1.39
CA ILE A 140 10.84 21.78 1.02
C ILE A 140 10.61 22.80 -0.11
N ALA A 141 10.05 22.33 -1.22
CA ALA A 141 9.79 23.14 -2.40
C ALA A 141 8.37 23.73 -2.37
N ASP A 142 7.39 22.95 -1.96
CA ASP A 142 5.99 23.37 -1.86
C ASP A 142 5.18 22.47 -0.91
N PHE A 143 4.02 22.94 -0.45
CA PHE A 143 3.11 22.18 0.39
C PHE A 143 1.64 22.57 0.17
N LEU A 144 0.76 21.59 0.36
CA LEU A 144 -0.70 21.75 0.37
C LEU A 144 -1.27 21.04 1.60
N PRO A 145 -2.13 21.68 2.42
CA PRO A 145 -2.52 23.09 2.36
C PRO A 145 -1.37 24.02 2.72
N SER A 146 -1.56 25.34 2.56
CA SER A 146 -0.55 26.32 2.95
C SER A 146 -0.24 26.29 4.45
N ALA A 147 1.05 26.27 4.81
CA ALA A 147 1.56 26.40 6.16
C ALA A 147 1.36 27.83 6.71
N SER A 148 1.00 27.92 7.99
CA SER A 148 0.92 29.18 8.73
C SER A 148 2.23 29.38 9.50
N ASN A 149 2.97 30.45 9.19
CA ASN A 149 4.28 30.76 9.82
C ASN A 149 5.29 29.60 9.72
N GLY A 150 5.32 28.91 8.58
CA GLY A 150 6.22 27.76 8.37
C GLY A 150 5.79 26.48 9.10
N VAL A 151 4.59 26.45 9.69
CA VAL A 151 4.05 25.27 10.38
C VAL A 151 2.77 24.81 9.70
N LEU A 152 2.71 23.54 9.31
CA LEU A 152 1.49 22.86 8.89
C LEU A 152 0.75 22.38 10.14
N ARG A 153 -0.40 22.99 10.44
CA ARG A 153 -1.24 22.55 11.57
C ARG A 153 -2.25 21.54 11.06
N ALA A 154 -2.52 20.50 11.86
CA ALA A 154 -3.54 19.52 11.52
C ALA A 154 -4.91 20.17 11.26
N ASN A 155 -5.27 21.23 11.98
CA ASN A 155 -6.54 21.94 11.78
C ASN A 155 -6.68 22.58 10.39
N ASP A 156 -5.56 22.93 9.75
CA ASP A 156 -5.53 23.55 8.43
C ASP A 156 -5.66 22.49 7.31
N MET A 157 -5.40 21.22 7.63
CA MET A 157 -5.49 20.09 6.70
C MET A 157 -6.95 19.70 6.46
N PRO A 158 -7.36 19.53 5.19
CA PRO A 158 -8.71 19.07 4.89
C PRO A 158 -8.94 17.68 5.49
N LEU A 159 -10.11 17.49 6.10
CA LEU A 159 -10.55 16.20 6.58
C LEU A 159 -11.21 15.45 5.42
N TYR A 160 -10.57 14.40 4.95
CA TYR A 160 -11.17 13.43 4.06
C TYR A 160 -12.01 12.44 4.87
N GLN A 161 -13.31 12.44 4.63
CA GLN A 161 -14.26 11.48 5.19
C GLN A 161 -14.90 10.72 4.03
N TRP A 162 -15.05 9.41 4.20
CA TRP A 162 -15.75 8.57 3.23
C TRP A 162 -17.03 8.02 3.84
N LYS A 163 -17.99 7.66 2.99
CA LYS A 163 -19.23 7.01 3.46
C LYS A 163 -18.92 5.55 3.79
N GLY A 164 -19.43 5.07 4.93
CA GLY A 164 -19.45 3.63 5.20
C GLY A 164 -20.33 2.89 4.19
N TRP A 165 -20.18 1.58 4.11
CA TRP A 165 -20.93 0.75 3.18
C TRP A 165 -21.17 -0.65 3.75
N ASP A 166 -22.30 -1.28 3.45
CA ASP A 166 -22.47 -2.71 3.72
C ASP A 166 -21.90 -3.57 2.57
N TYR A 167 -22.00 -3.03 1.35
CA TYR A 167 -21.51 -3.66 0.13
C TYR A 167 -20.66 -2.66 -0.68
N PRO A 168 -19.47 -3.06 -1.15
CA PRO A 168 -18.67 -2.20 -2.00
C PRO A 168 -19.37 -1.98 -3.35
N GLN A 169 -19.17 -0.80 -3.93
CA GLN A 169 -19.59 -0.55 -5.31
C GLN A 169 -18.71 -1.40 -6.26
N THR A 170 -19.35 -2.19 -7.12
CA THR A 170 -18.66 -3.02 -8.10
C THR A 170 -19.14 -2.66 -9.51
N HIS A 171 -18.27 -2.87 -10.48
CA HIS A 171 -18.61 -2.84 -11.90
C HIS A 171 -17.92 -4.00 -12.58
N GLU A 172 -18.58 -4.58 -13.58
CA GLU A 172 -18.01 -5.66 -14.36
C GLU A 172 -17.26 -5.10 -15.56
N ARG A 173 -16.14 -5.75 -15.92
CA ARG A 173 -15.46 -5.51 -17.19
C ARG A 173 -14.89 -6.81 -17.73
N LEU A 174 -14.83 -6.92 -19.04
CA LEU A 174 -14.16 -8.04 -19.69
C LEU A 174 -12.65 -7.91 -19.48
N LYS A 175 -12.02 -8.97 -18.94
CA LYS A 175 -10.56 -9.06 -18.86
C LYS A 175 -9.98 -9.31 -20.25
N LYS A 176 -8.71 -8.93 -20.46
CA LYS A 176 -7.97 -9.26 -21.70
C LYS A 176 -8.00 -10.77 -22.03
N SER A 177 -8.09 -11.64 -21.01
CA SER A 177 -8.20 -13.09 -21.18
C SER A 177 -9.53 -13.56 -21.77
N TYR A 178 -10.62 -12.79 -21.61
CA TYR A 178 -11.94 -13.16 -22.14
C TYR A 178 -11.88 -13.43 -23.65
N TYR A 179 -11.25 -12.54 -24.40
CA TYR A 179 -11.14 -12.67 -25.85
C TYR A 179 -10.30 -13.89 -26.26
N LYS A 180 -9.22 -14.18 -25.51
CA LYS A 180 -8.41 -15.39 -25.74
C LYS A 180 -9.22 -16.68 -25.51
N LEU A 181 -10.01 -16.72 -24.43
CA LEU A 181 -10.88 -17.85 -24.13
C LEU A 181 -11.97 -17.99 -25.20
N LYS A 182 -12.63 -16.89 -25.57
CA LYS A 182 -13.68 -16.88 -26.60
C LYS A 182 -13.16 -17.44 -27.93
N GLU A 183 -11.99 -17.01 -28.38
CA GLU A 183 -11.33 -17.53 -29.58
C GLU A 183 -10.98 -19.02 -29.44
N THR A 184 -10.36 -19.40 -28.32
CA THR A 184 -9.97 -20.79 -28.06
C THR A 184 -11.19 -21.71 -28.11
N PHE A 185 -12.26 -21.39 -27.38
CA PHE A 185 -13.47 -22.21 -27.33
C PHE A 185 -14.27 -22.20 -28.63
N ALA A 186 -14.18 -21.16 -29.45
CA ALA A 186 -14.80 -21.15 -30.77
C ALA A 186 -14.21 -22.19 -31.74
N THR A 187 -12.98 -22.67 -31.47
CA THR A 187 -12.31 -23.71 -32.29
C THR A 187 -12.49 -25.12 -31.76
N VAL A 188 -13.03 -25.29 -30.54
CA VAL A 188 -13.27 -26.61 -29.94
C VAL A 188 -14.52 -27.22 -30.57
N LYS A 189 -14.37 -28.35 -31.27
CA LYS A 189 -15.49 -29.20 -31.65
C LYS A 189 -15.89 -30.04 -30.44
N LEU A 190 -17.08 -29.81 -29.91
CA LEU A 190 -17.66 -30.70 -28.91
C LEU A 190 -17.98 -32.05 -29.56
N PRO A 191 -17.80 -33.17 -28.85
CA PRO A 191 -18.32 -34.46 -29.30
C PRO A 191 -19.81 -34.30 -29.61
N THR A 192 -20.22 -34.80 -30.76
CA THR A 192 -21.65 -34.96 -31.10
C THR A 192 -22.02 -36.38 -30.69
N ASP A 193 -23.10 -36.49 -29.91
CA ASP A 193 -23.68 -37.79 -29.49
C ASP A 193 -24.16 -38.61 -30.71
#